data_AF-A0A939Z9X7-F1
#
_entry.id   AF-A0A939Z9X7-F1
#
_cell.length_a   1.000
_cell.length_b   1.000
_cell.length_c   1.000
_cell.angle_alpha   90.00
_cell.angle_beta   90.00
_cell.angle_gamma   90.00
#
_symmetry.space_group_name_H-M   'P 1'
#
loop_
_entity.id
_entity.type
_entity.pdbx_description
1 polymer ?
#
loop_
_entity_poly.entity_id
_entity_poly.type
_entity_poly.pdbx_seq_one_letter_code
_entity_poly.pdbx_strand_id
1 'polypeptide(L)'
;MKKAFWGLIITLLITLTRLSAVSAENDAIIKVGDYIEMGTYLGAPILWRCVDIDENGPLMLSDKILCLKAFDAAGENADGSHGRGFYKNNIRGYFRRQFGSNNWEDSNLRSWLNSMAPAGGVKWGCKNPPAAESVWHEYNGYDGEAGFLNGFSHDERCAVKEVSQKSILDGYEGAGISNTIDSDAHVFGFNIEDLLKNYKTSYSEQVKDKIFLLDVKGLDAVHENGDVLGQYYYIGKPTRQCVDGSEYETSFLSPDKNWYYWLRTPDAQTDSYFVRTVYSDGAVLSAFAKNSIYGVRPAFYLNLESVSFTDGNGTQGAPFSVSADAANWYTDIEVSAETDKDSMTVTAEISRYSGNSENILVFIAAFDADGKIIDVQQKNVTGAAADTAESIAFTLPSDTSCYKLFFWDDKMHPLWTDLNGKFKYTELQDVSFESEHDISGFFMKTYTYTYDGECDSIDIVFSEDTDFMRIYLYNETGDLVGKYADKDLAGKTVNIPGNTVKVSLMGYGSTVRYGFKADEIYVNY
;
A
#
# COMPACT_ATOMS: atom_id res chain seq x y z
N MET A 1 30.75 -16.49 75.97
CA MET A 1 31.25 -15.11 75.77
C MET A 1 32.41 -15.17 74.78
N LYS A 2 32.38 -14.40 73.68
CA LYS A 2 33.25 -13.21 73.41
C LYS A 2 34.75 -13.50 73.62
N LYS A 3 35.72 -13.24 72.73
CA LYS A 3 35.82 -12.68 71.35
C LYS A 3 37.18 -13.19 70.78
N ALA A 4 37.58 -13.06 69.51
CA ALA A 4 36.91 -13.07 68.18
C ALA A 4 38.00 -12.73 67.12
N PHE A 5 38.03 -13.39 65.95
CA PHE A 5 38.84 -12.92 64.80
C PHE A 5 38.14 -13.24 63.47
N TRP A 6 38.17 -12.27 62.55
CA TRP A 6 37.69 -12.36 61.16
C TRP A 6 38.88 -12.11 60.25
N GLY A 7 38.94 -12.78 59.09
CA GLY A 7 40.05 -12.62 58.14
C GLY A 7 39.83 -13.41 56.84
N LEU A 8 39.24 -12.72 55.85
CA LEU A 8 39.09 -13.05 54.42
C LEU A 8 39.56 -14.44 53.91
N ILE A 9 38.62 -15.16 53.28
CA ILE A 9 38.89 -15.91 52.05
C ILE A 9 37.96 -15.34 50.97
N ILE A 10 38.54 -14.83 49.89
CA ILE A 10 37.82 -14.35 48.71
C ILE A 10 37.56 -15.56 47.81
N THR A 11 36.32 -16.05 47.80
CA THR A 11 35.88 -17.04 46.80
C THR A 11 35.30 -16.30 45.61
N LEU A 12 36.07 -16.24 44.51
CA LEU A 12 35.63 -15.62 43.26
C LEU A 12 34.58 -16.51 42.57
N LEU A 13 33.33 -16.39 43.01
CA LEU A 13 32.20 -17.09 42.38
C LEU A 13 31.76 -16.29 41.14
N ILE A 14 32.32 -16.61 39.98
CA ILE A 14 31.86 -16.06 38.69
C ILE A 14 30.52 -16.70 38.37
N THR A 15 29.43 -16.12 38.89
CA THR A 15 28.09 -16.35 38.36
C THR A 15 28.04 -15.67 37.00
N LEU A 16 28.22 -16.46 35.94
CA LEU A 16 27.78 -16.13 34.59
C LEU A 16 26.25 -15.99 34.62
N THR A 17 25.77 -14.83 35.07
CA THR A 17 24.48 -14.33 34.64
C THR A 17 24.59 -14.15 33.14
N ARG A 18 24.14 -15.16 32.38
CA ARG A 18 23.63 -14.89 31.05
C ARG A 18 22.54 -13.84 31.26
N LEU A 19 22.81 -12.60 30.85
CA LEU A 19 21.72 -11.82 30.30
C LEU A 19 21.29 -12.62 29.08
N SER A 20 20.28 -13.46 29.26
CA SER A 20 19.27 -13.53 28.22
C SER A 20 18.87 -12.07 28.01
N ALA A 21 19.24 -11.51 26.86
CA ALA A 21 18.46 -10.41 26.33
C ALA A 21 17.06 -10.99 26.20
N VAL A 22 16.20 -10.65 27.17
CA VAL A 22 14.77 -10.68 26.94
C VAL A 22 14.61 -9.70 25.79
N SER A 23 14.37 -10.22 24.59
CA SER A 23 13.64 -9.45 23.61
C SER A 23 12.37 -9.03 24.33
N ALA A 24 12.27 -7.74 24.64
CA ALA A 24 10.97 -7.19 24.97
C ALA A 24 10.12 -7.43 23.71
N GLU A 25 9.20 -8.40 23.78
CA GLU A 25 8.05 -8.37 22.88
C GLU A 25 7.45 -6.99 23.06
N ASN A 26 7.44 -6.23 21.97
CA ASN A 26 7.22 -4.79 22.01
C ASN A 26 5.71 -4.52 22.07
N ASP A 27 5.06 -5.04 23.12
CA ASP A 27 3.64 -4.96 23.49
C ASP A 27 3.19 -3.52 23.84
N ALA A 28 3.82 -2.52 23.21
CA ALA A 28 3.41 -1.13 23.25
C ALA A 28 2.14 -0.94 22.42
N ILE A 29 1.01 -1.43 22.96
CA ILE A 29 -0.33 -1.15 22.45
C ILE A 29 -0.54 0.37 22.54
N ILE A 30 -0.44 1.03 21.38
CA ILE A 30 -0.76 2.45 21.20
C ILE A 30 -2.22 2.70 21.61
N LYS A 31 -2.46 3.81 22.32
CA LYS A 31 -3.78 4.18 22.86
C LYS A 31 -4.24 5.51 22.31
N VAL A 32 -5.55 5.73 22.33
CA VAL A 32 -6.14 7.06 22.10
C VAL A 32 -5.44 8.08 22.99
N GLY A 33 -4.97 9.17 22.39
CA GLY A 33 -4.19 10.22 23.02
C GLY A 33 -2.67 10.11 22.85
N ASP A 34 -2.13 8.91 22.56
CA ASP A 34 -0.70 8.69 22.32
C ASP A 34 -0.25 9.34 21.00
N TYR A 35 1.04 9.65 20.94
CA TYR A 35 1.69 10.34 19.84
C TYR A 35 2.78 9.49 19.18
N ILE A 36 2.88 9.61 17.85
CA ILE A 36 4.01 9.11 17.05
C ILE A 36 4.59 10.25 16.21
N GLU A 37 5.88 10.20 15.93
CA GLU A 37 6.54 11.12 14.99
C GLU A 37 6.98 10.33 13.76
N MET A 38 6.47 10.72 12.59
CA MET A 38 6.83 10.10 11.31
C MET A 38 6.52 10.98 10.10
N GLY A 39 7.39 10.92 9.10
CA GLY A 39 7.32 11.71 7.89
C GLY A 39 7.71 13.16 8.11
N THR A 40 8.09 13.82 7.03
CA THR A 40 8.48 15.24 7.02
C THR A 40 7.68 16.01 6.00
N TYR A 41 7.30 17.25 6.35
CA TYR A 41 6.66 18.16 5.41
C TYR A 41 7.05 19.62 5.73
N LEU A 42 7.28 20.42 4.69
CA LEU A 42 7.83 21.78 4.79
C LEU A 42 9.10 21.85 5.67
N GLY A 43 9.95 20.82 5.59
CA GLY A 43 11.21 20.73 6.34
C GLY A 43 11.08 20.45 7.84
N ALA A 44 9.90 20.06 8.33
CA ALA A 44 9.66 19.69 9.73
C ALA A 44 9.09 18.27 9.86
N PRO A 45 9.40 17.54 10.95
CA PRO A 45 8.77 16.25 11.24
C PRO A 45 7.27 16.43 11.53
N ILE A 46 6.48 15.43 11.19
CA ILE A 46 5.04 15.44 11.42
C ILE A 46 4.71 14.65 12.67
N LEU A 47 4.03 15.33 13.61
CA LEU A 47 3.50 14.72 14.83
C LEU A 47 2.06 14.25 14.60
N TRP A 48 1.82 12.96 14.84
CA TRP A 48 0.51 12.32 14.70
C TRP A 48 0.02 11.85 16.07
N ARG A 49 -1.28 11.98 16.31
CA ARG A 49 -1.94 11.53 17.54
C ARG A 49 -2.93 10.43 17.21
N CYS A 50 -2.95 9.37 18.02
CA CYS A 50 -4.02 8.37 17.96
C CYS A 50 -5.31 9.03 18.47
N VAL A 51 -6.33 9.11 17.60
CA VAL A 51 -7.60 9.78 17.90
C VAL A 51 -8.77 8.82 18.08
N ASP A 52 -8.63 7.60 17.57
CA ASP A 52 -9.59 6.52 17.73
C ASP A 52 -8.90 5.17 17.50
N ILE A 53 -9.55 4.06 17.88
CA ILE A 53 -9.11 2.70 17.57
C ILE A 53 -10.35 1.88 17.17
N ASP A 54 -10.50 1.58 15.87
CA ASP A 54 -11.63 0.84 15.32
C ASP A 54 -11.21 -0.50 14.67
N GLU A 55 -12.10 -1.16 13.93
CA GLU A 55 -11.83 -2.42 13.22
C GLU A 55 -10.63 -2.37 12.25
N ASN A 56 -10.21 -1.19 11.79
CA ASN A 56 -9.03 -1.02 10.94
C ASN A 56 -7.73 -0.91 11.75
N GLY A 57 -7.81 -0.57 13.04
CA GLY A 57 -6.69 -0.32 13.93
C GLY A 57 -6.65 1.12 14.46
N PRO A 58 -5.49 1.59 14.95
CA PRO A 58 -5.32 2.94 15.48
C PRO A 58 -5.44 3.99 14.38
N LEU A 59 -6.42 4.88 14.49
CA LEU A 59 -6.59 6.03 13.61
C LEU A 59 -5.65 7.16 14.07
N MET A 60 -4.66 7.47 13.24
CA MET A 60 -3.66 8.49 13.48
C MET A 60 -4.03 9.77 12.73
N LEU A 61 -4.20 10.87 13.45
CA LEU A 61 -4.48 12.20 12.89
C LEU A 61 -3.27 13.12 13.13
N SER A 62 -2.87 13.88 12.12
CA SER A 62 -1.91 14.98 12.31
C SER A 62 -2.38 15.92 13.43
N ASP A 63 -1.52 16.16 14.44
CA ASP A 63 -1.88 16.95 15.64
C ASP A 63 -2.40 18.34 15.24
N LYS A 64 -1.84 18.88 14.16
CA LYS A 64 -2.11 20.20 13.60
C LYS A 64 -2.30 20.16 12.08
N ILE A 65 -2.95 21.19 11.55
CA ILE A 65 -3.07 21.47 10.11
C ILE A 65 -1.67 21.74 9.53
N LEU A 66 -1.29 21.03 8.48
CA LEU A 66 0.08 21.02 7.95
C LEU A 66 0.34 22.08 6.87
N CYS A 67 -0.67 22.40 6.06
CA CYS A 67 -0.67 23.44 5.03
C CYS A 67 -2.10 23.89 4.72
N LEU A 68 -2.24 24.94 3.91
CA LEU A 68 -3.49 25.32 3.26
C LEU A 68 -3.45 24.87 1.80
N LYS A 69 -4.48 24.18 1.31
CA LYS A 69 -4.57 23.70 -0.10
C LYS A 69 -6.02 23.64 -0.56
N ALA A 70 -6.24 23.77 -1.87
CA ALA A 70 -7.53 23.44 -2.46
C ALA A 70 -7.78 21.94 -2.37
N PHE A 71 -9.03 21.54 -2.12
CA PHE A 71 -9.45 20.13 -2.17
C PHE A 71 -9.34 19.59 -3.60
N ASP A 72 -9.86 20.36 -4.56
CA ASP A 72 -9.81 20.05 -5.99
C ASP A 72 -9.88 21.34 -6.80
N ALA A 73 -9.13 21.41 -7.90
CA ALA A 73 -8.90 22.62 -8.67
C ALA A 73 -10.02 22.90 -9.67
N ALA A 74 -10.26 24.16 -10.01
CA ALA A 74 -11.06 24.48 -11.19
C ALA A 74 -10.30 24.11 -12.47
N GLY A 75 -11.04 23.94 -13.57
CA GLY A 75 -10.42 23.70 -14.87
C GLY A 75 -11.39 23.12 -15.89
N GLU A 76 -11.15 23.44 -17.16
CA GLU A 76 -12.06 23.09 -18.26
C GLU A 76 -11.93 21.64 -18.74
N ASN A 77 -10.95 20.86 -18.26
CA ASN A 77 -10.89 19.45 -18.60
C ASN A 77 -12.06 18.72 -17.91
N ALA A 78 -12.84 17.98 -18.70
CA ALA A 78 -14.02 17.25 -18.27
C ALA A 78 -13.81 15.73 -18.20
N ASP A 79 -12.56 15.27 -18.31
CA ASP A 79 -12.18 13.92 -17.91
C ASP A 79 -12.21 13.79 -16.37
N GLY A 80 -12.41 12.57 -15.87
CA GLY A 80 -12.61 12.34 -14.43
C GLY A 80 -13.91 12.97 -13.89
N SER A 81 -13.86 13.44 -12.66
CA SER A 81 -15.02 13.91 -11.88
C SER A 81 -15.61 15.22 -12.41
N HIS A 82 -14.84 16.04 -13.13
CA HIS A 82 -15.32 17.26 -13.81
C HIS A 82 -16.34 16.98 -14.93
N GLY A 83 -16.43 15.73 -15.41
CA GLY A 83 -17.46 15.29 -16.36
C GLY A 83 -18.10 13.93 -16.05
N ARG A 84 -18.05 13.46 -14.79
CA ARG A 84 -18.66 12.19 -14.35
C ARG A 84 -20.16 12.14 -14.69
N GLY A 85 -20.58 11.11 -15.43
CA GLY A 85 -21.98 10.73 -15.63
C GLY A 85 -22.98 11.87 -15.84
N PHE A 86 -23.86 12.07 -14.84
CA PHE A 86 -24.96 13.04 -14.82
C PHE A 86 -24.53 14.48 -15.15
N TYR A 87 -23.29 14.85 -14.84
CA TYR A 87 -22.79 16.21 -14.88
C TYR A 87 -22.33 16.71 -16.25
N LYS A 88 -21.97 15.80 -17.15
CA LYS A 88 -21.25 16.11 -18.40
C LYS A 88 -21.91 17.21 -19.25
N ASN A 89 -23.25 17.30 -19.22
CA ASN A 89 -24.05 18.24 -20.01
C ASN A 89 -25.02 19.08 -19.16
N ASN A 90 -24.73 19.34 -17.88
CA ASN A 90 -25.62 20.12 -17.00
C ASN A 90 -24.91 21.30 -16.31
N ILE A 91 -25.70 22.17 -15.64
CA ILE A 91 -25.22 23.39 -14.98
C ILE A 91 -24.23 23.12 -13.83
N ARG A 92 -24.30 21.95 -13.18
CA ARG A 92 -23.39 21.57 -12.10
C ARG A 92 -22.05 21.04 -12.61
N GLY A 93 -22.01 20.35 -13.74
CA GLY A 93 -20.75 20.03 -14.42
C GLY A 93 -20.04 21.30 -14.89
N TYR A 94 -20.79 22.31 -15.33
CA TYR A 94 -20.24 23.66 -15.54
C TYR A 94 -19.66 24.23 -14.24
N PHE A 95 -20.36 24.14 -13.11
CA PHE A 95 -19.83 24.63 -11.84
C PHE A 95 -18.61 23.86 -11.31
N ARG A 96 -18.48 22.53 -11.51
CA ARG A 96 -17.23 21.80 -11.20
C ARG A 96 -16.03 22.42 -11.93
N ARG A 97 -16.17 22.71 -13.22
CA ARG A 97 -15.11 23.36 -14.00
C ARG A 97 -14.75 24.76 -13.51
N GLN A 98 -15.64 25.45 -12.78
CA GLN A 98 -15.40 26.78 -12.22
C GLN A 98 -14.95 26.77 -10.75
N PHE A 99 -15.31 25.74 -9.96
CA PHE A 99 -15.18 25.70 -8.50
C PHE A 99 -14.52 24.43 -7.93
N GLY A 100 -14.07 23.50 -8.79
CA GLY A 100 -13.53 22.19 -8.42
C GLY A 100 -14.60 21.13 -8.15
N SER A 101 -14.20 19.87 -8.07
CA SER A 101 -15.06 18.74 -7.72
C SER A 101 -15.11 18.46 -6.22
N ASN A 102 -16.27 18.06 -5.70
CA ASN A 102 -16.38 17.56 -4.32
C ASN A 102 -16.20 16.03 -4.19
N ASN A 103 -15.87 15.33 -5.28
CA ASN A 103 -15.60 13.89 -5.25
C ASN A 103 -14.19 13.61 -4.67
N TRP A 104 -14.10 12.78 -3.63
CA TRP A 104 -12.82 12.47 -2.96
C TRP A 104 -11.90 11.57 -3.80
N GLU A 105 -12.43 10.49 -4.39
CA GLU A 105 -11.66 9.47 -5.14
C GLU A 105 -10.75 10.10 -6.21
N ASP A 106 -11.25 11.13 -6.89
CA ASP A 106 -10.61 11.74 -8.03
C ASP A 106 -9.91 13.09 -7.72
N SER A 107 -10.02 13.57 -6.48
CA SER A 107 -9.55 14.91 -6.08
C SER A 107 -8.03 15.11 -6.21
N ASN A 108 -7.62 16.35 -6.51
CA ASN A 108 -6.20 16.73 -6.44
C ASN A 108 -5.58 16.45 -5.07
N LEU A 109 -6.30 16.75 -3.99
CA LEU A 109 -5.76 16.62 -2.63
C LEU A 109 -5.51 15.16 -2.25
N ARG A 110 -6.41 14.23 -2.62
CA ARG A 110 -6.18 12.78 -2.48
C ARG A 110 -5.00 12.31 -3.33
N SER A 111 -4.93 12.77 -4.59
CA SER A 111 -3.85 12.44 -5.53
C SER A 111 -2.48 12.83 -4.96
N TRP A 112 -2.38 14.02 -4.36
CA TRP A 112 -1.17 14.51 -3.70
C TRP A 112 -0.86 13.75 -2.41
N LEU A 113 -1.86 13.53 -1.54
CA LEU A 113 -1.70 12.84 -0.24
C LEU A 113 -1.18 11.40 -0.37
N ASN A 114 -1.48 10.71 -1.47
CA ASN A 114 -1.07 9.32 -1.71
C ASN A 114 0.07 9.17 -2.73
N SER A 115 0.67 10.27 -3.19
CA SER A 115 1.77 10.22 -4.17
C SER A 115 3.15 10.24 -3.50
N MET A 116 4.09 9.45 -4.02
CA MET A 116 5.51 9.50 -3.67
C MET A 116 6.34 10.31 -4.69
N ALA A 117 5.69 10.86 -5.73
CA ALA A 117 6.38 11.44 -6.87
C ALA A 117 7.26 12.64 -6.48
N PRO A 118 8.39 12.88 -7.20
CA PRO A 118 9.18 14.08 -7.03
C PRO A 118 8.38 15.34 -7.43
N ALA A 119 8.96 16.52 -7.17
CA ALA A 119 8.35 17.82 -7.47
C ALA A 119 7.87 17.91 -8.93
N GLY A 120 6.59 18.22 -9.13
CA GLY A 120 5.95 18.29 -10.45
C GLY A 120 5.60 16.94 -11.09
N GLY A 121 5.89 15.81 -10.43
CA GLY A 121 5.60 14.45 -10.92
C GLY A 121 4.24 13.88 -10.50
N VAL A 122 3.45 14.62 -9.71
CA VAL A 122 2.17 14.12 -9.18
C VAL A 122 1.14 13.97 -10.30
N LYS A 123 0.60 12.75 -10.45
CA LYS A 123 -0.42 12.41 -11.45
C LYS A 123 -1.81 12.74 -10.89
N TRP A 124 -2.49 13.72 -11.47
CA TRP A 124 -3.81 14.20 -11.00
C TRP A 124 -4.97 13.29 -11.46
N GLY A 125 -5.84 12.89 -10.53
CA GLY A 125 -7.08 12.15 -10.82
C GLY A 125 -7.96 12.90 -11.82
N CYS A 126 -8.52 14.03 -11.38
CA CYS A 126 -9.43 14.92 -12.09
C CYS A 126 -8.89 15.60 -13.37
N LYS A 127 -7.65 15.31 -13.77
CA LYS A 127 -6.96 15.82 -14.97
C LYS A 127 -6.87 17.35 -15.09
N ASN A 128 -7.15 18.08 -14.01
CA ASN A 128 -6.95 19.52 -13.87
C ASN A 128 -5.90 19.74 -12.76
N PRO A 129 -4.67 20.20 -13.07
CA PRO A 129 -3.66 20.45 -12.04
C PRO A 129 -4.04 21.61 -11.10
N PRO A 130 -3.65 21.55 -9.81
CA PRO A 130 -3.92 22.61 -8.82
C PRO A 130 -2.90 23.75 -8.92
N ALA A 131 -2.71 24.28 -10.13
CA ALA A 131 -1.94 25.49 -10.40
C ALA A 131 -2.61 26.71 -9.77
N ALA A 132 -1.86 27.80 -9.57
CA ALA A 132 -2.34 29.01 -8.90
C ALA A 132 -3.63 29.56 -9.56
N GLU A 133 -3.65 29.71 -10.88
CA GLU A 133 -4.81 30.18 -11.64
C GLU A 133 -6.06 29.29 -11.50
N SER A 134 -5.87 28.01 -11.18
CA SER A 134 -6.94 27.03 -11.02
C SER A 134 -7.57 27.06 -9.62
N VAL A 135 -6.88 27.61 -8.61
CA VAL A 135 -7.33 27.66 -7.21
C VAL A 135 -7.88 29.04 -6.82
N TRP A 136 -8.23 29.24 -5.55
CA TRP A 136 -8.97 30.42 -5.07
C TRP A 136 -8.04 31.61 -4.83
N HIS A 137 -8.28 32.71 -5.57
CA HIS A 137 -7.46 33.93 -5.53
C HIS A 137 -5.96 33.70 -5.74
N GLU A 138 -5.59 32.67 -6.51
CA GLU A 138 -4.19 32.35 -6.84
C GLU A 138 -3.29 32.02 -5.63
N TYR A 139 -3.87 31.73 -4.46
CA TYR A 139 -3.12 31.32 -3.27
C TYR A 139 -2.92 29.81 -3.20
N ASN A 140 -1.76 29.39 -2.70
CA ASN A 140 -1.38 28.02 -2.34
C ASN A 140 -1.63 27.01 -3.48
N GLY A 141 -1.23 27.35 -4.70
CA GLY A 141 -1.10 26.40 -5.80
C GLY A 141 -0.04 25.34 -5.48
N TYR A 142 -0.24 24.10 -5.92
CA TYR A 142 0.62 22.97 -5.51
C TYR A 142 0.84 21.91 -6.61
N ASP A 143 0.63 22.28 -7.87
CA ASP A 143 0.89 21.43 -9.03
C ASP A 143 2.40 21.10 -9.19
N GLY A 144 3.27 22.02 -8.78
CA GLY A 144 4.72 21.83 -8.75
C GLY A 144 5.29 21.16 -7.49
N GLU A 145 4.48 20.86 -6.46
CA GLU A 145 4.97 20.19 -5.24
C GLU A 145 5.31 18.70 -5.49
N ALA A 146 6.15 18.13 -4.62
CA ALA A 146 6.30 16.68 -4.54
C ALA A 146 5.06 16.06 -3.88
N GLY A 147 4.80 14.79 -4.15
CA GLY A 147 3.74 14.04 -3.48
C GLY A 147 3.98 13.96 -1.97
N PHE A 148 2.91 13.93 -1.16
CA PHE A 148 3.03 13.98 0.30
C PHE A 148 3.84 12.81 0.88
N LEU A 149 3.69 11.60 0.33
CA LEU A 149 4.45 10.41 0.75
C LEU A 149 5.92 10.42 0.32
N ASN A 150 6.36 11.39 -0.50
CA ASN A 150 7.77 11.60 -0.82
C ASN A 150 8.58 12.00 0.43
N GLY A 151 7.95 12.79 1.33
CA GLY A 151 8.55 13.24 2.59
C GLY A 151 8.64 12.19 3.70
N PHE A 152 8.19 10.96 3.43
CA PHE A 152 8.27 9.81 4.35
C PHE A 152 9.40 8.90 3.91
N SER A 153 10.09 8.27 4.85
CA SER A 153 10.99 7.13 4.62
C SER A 153 10.21 5.88 4.20
N HIS A 154 10.91 4.79 3.86
CA HIS A 154 10.27 3.53 3.52
C HIS A 154 9.51 2.93 4.72
N ASP A 155 10.20 2.79 5.85
CA ASP A 155 9.66 2.29 7.12
C ASP A 155 8.37 2.99 7.54
N GLU A 156 8.36 4.33 7.50
CA GLU A 156 7.20 5.14 7.85
C GLU A 156 6.03 4.93 6.87
N ARG A 157 6.29 4.64 5.59
CA ARG A 157 5.24 4.24 4.64
C ARG A 157 4.71 2.84 4.90
N CYS A 158 5.55 1.91 5.37
CA CYS A 158 5.12 0.57 5.76
C CYS A 158 4.28 0.59 7.03
N ALA A 159 4.53 1.53 7.95
CA ALA A 159 3.68 1.80 9.11
C ALA A 159 2.30 2.39 8.74
N VAL A 160 2.08 2.84 7.51
CA VAL A 160 0.76 3.28 7.02
C VAL A 160 -0.02 2.10 6.44
N LYS A 161 -1.14 1.75 7.07
CA LYS A 161 -2.05 0.71 6.59
C LYS A 161 -2.90 1.26 5.43
N GLU A 162 -2.88 0.56 4.30
CA GLU A 162 -3.81 0.82 3.21
C GLU A 162 -5.18 0.22 3.54
N VAL A 163 -6.24 1.04 3.43
CA VAL A 163 -7.60 0.67 3.83
C VAL A 163 -8.61 0.99 2.73
N SER A 164 -9.67 0.17 2.61
CA SER A 164 -10.81 0.43 1.72
C SER A 164 -11.96 0.99 2.53
N GLN A 165 -12.23 2.29 2.38
CA GLN A 165 -13.17 3.05 3.22
C GLN A 165 -14.40 3.53 2.44
N LYS A 166 -15.52 3.66 3.17
CA LYS A 166 -16.74 4.31 2.67
C LYS A 166 -16.46 5.78 2.37
N SER A 167 -16.54 6.18 1.11
CA SER A 167 -16.49 7.56 0.65
C SER A 167 -17.90 8.02 0.27
N ILE A 168 -18.45 8.99 1.00
CA ILE A 168 -19.77 9.54 0.68
C ILE A 168 -19.70 10.26 -0.67
N LEU A 169 -20.71 10.01 -1.50
CA LEU A 169 -20.95 10.68 -2.78
C LEU A 169 -21.95 11.83 -2.61
N ASP A 170 -21.94 12.78 -3.55
CA ASP A 170 -23.01 13.76 -3.61
C ASP A 170 -24.34 13.11 -4.05
N GLY A 171 -25.46 13.75 -3.71
CA GLY A 171 -26.81 13.24 -3.93
C GLY A 171 -27.19 12.91 -5.38
N TYR A 172 -26.49 13.48 -6.37
CA TYR A 172 -26.76 13.28 -7.78
C TYR A 172 -25.71 12.42 -8.49
N GLU A 173 -24.49 12.31 -7.96
CA GLU A 173 -23.58 11.20 -8.28
C GLU A 173 -24.19 9.87 -7.82
N GLY A 174 -24.61 9.80 -6.55
CA GLY A 174 -25.16 8.58 -5.97
C GLY A 174 -26.42 8.08 -6.66
N ALA A 175 -27.35 8.97 -6.99
CA ALA A 175 -28.57 8.63 -7.73
C ALA A 175 -28.34 8.31 -9.22
N GLY A 176 -27.14 8.57 -9.76
CA GLY A 176 -26.84 8.50 -11.21
C GLY A 176 -25.86 7.40 -11.64
N ILE A 177 -25.27 6.65 -10.70
CA ILE A 177 -24.23 5.64 -10.95
C ILE A 177 -24.79 4.22 -10.66
N SER A 178 -24.43 3.22 -11.46
CA SER A 178 -24.96 1.85 -11.33
C SER A 178 -24.39 1.05 -10.15
N ASN A 179 -23.30 1.55 -9.55
CA ASN A 179 -22.49 0.85 -8.55
C ASN A 179 -22.60 1.50 -7.16
N THR A 180 -23.54 2.44 -6.98
CA THR A 180 -23.78 3.09 -5.68
C THR A 180 -24.30 2.07 -4.67
N ILE A 181 -23.73 2.07 -3.46
CA ILE A 181 -23.98 1.05 -2.43
C ILE A 181 -25.31 1.30 -1.67
N ASP A 182 -25.80 2.53 -1.67
CA ASP A 182 -26.80 3.06 -0.74
C ASP A 182 -27.94 3.82 -1.43
N SER A 183 -28.93 4.30 -0.68
CA SER A 183 -30.22 4.81 -1.21
C SER A 183 -30.46 6.32 -1.17
N ASP A 184 -29.77 7.09 -0.31
CA ASP A 184 -30.12 8.49 -0.01
C ASP A 184 -28.91 9.44 0.01
N ALA A 185 -29.13 10.74 -0.19
CA ALA A 185 -28.10 11.75 0.01
C ALA A 185 -27.79 11.95 1.51
N HIS A 186 -26.51 12.11 1.88
CA HIS A 186 -26.12 12.43 3.27
C HIS A 186 -26.74 13.75 3.74
N VAL A 187 -27.29 13.77 4.97
CA VAL A 187 -28.02 14.93 5.51
C VAL A 187 -27.07 15.97 6.08
N PHE A 188 -27.27 17.24 5.72
CA PHE A 188 -26.49 18.36 6.27
C PHE A 188 -26.78 18.53 7.77
N GLY A 189 -25.76 18.33 8.61
CA GLY A 189 -25.76 18.70 10.02
C GLY A 189 -24.82 19.90 10.27
N PHE A 190 -25.19 20.84 11.14
CA PHE A 190 -24.30 21.97 11.50
C PHE A 190 -23.38 21.64 12.67
N ASN A 191 -23.86 20.79 13.59
CA ASN A 191 -23.16 20.34 14.78
C ASN A 191 -22.66 18.90 14.59
N ILE A 192 -21.63 18.49 15.33
CA ILE A 192 -21.07 17.14 15.24
C ILE A 192 -22.13 16.07 15.55
N GLU A 193 -22.93 16.27 16.61
CA GLU A 193 -24.05 15.41 17.01
C GLU A 193 -25.07 15.11 15.88
N ASP A 194 -25.16 15.98 14.87
CA ASP A 194 -26.09 15.84 13.74
C ASP A 194 -25.51 15.03 12.56
N LEU A 195 -24.19 14.81 12.51
CA LEU A 195 -23.50 14.36 11.31
C LEU A 195 -23.79 12.91 10.92
N LEU A 196 -24.03 12.01 11.88
CA LEU A 196 -24.17 10.58 11.59
C LEU A 196 -25.61 10.14 11.27
N LYS A 197 -26.59 11.06 11.30
CA LYS A 197 -28.04 10.80 11.17
C LYS A 197 -28.44 9.78 10.11
N ASN A 198 -27.86 9.85 8.91
CA ASN A 198 -28.05 8.85 7.86
C ASN A 198 -26.72 8.37 7.23
N TYR A 199 -25.58 8.51 7.93
CA TYR A 199 -24.26 8.13 7.42
C TYR A 199 -24.24 6.70 6.84
N LYS A 200 -24.88 5.76 7.54
CA LYS A 200 -24.96 4.36 7.13
C LYS A 200 -25.61 4.17 5.75
N THR A 201 -26.74 4.84 5.49
CA THR A 201 -27.54 4.71 4.25
C THR A 201 -27.28 5.82 3.22
N SER A 202 -26.21 6.60 3.41
CA SER A 202 -25.83 7.66 2.48
C SER A 202 -25.09 7.10 1.28
N TYR A 203 -25.44 7.55 0.07
CA TYR A 203 -24.77 7.24 -1.18
C TYR A 203 -23.25 7.24 -1.02
N SER A 204 -22.61 6.17 -1.45
CA SER A 204 -21.19 6.00 -1.27
C SER A 204 -20.55 5.04 -2.28
N GLU A 205 -19.23 5.20 -2.42
CA GLU A 205 -18.31 4.30 -3.11
C GLU A 205 -17.20 3.85 -2.14
N GLN A 206 -16.53 2.74 -2.43
CA GLN A 206 -15.37 2.28 -1.64
C GLN A 206 -14.09 2.83 -2.25
N VAL A 207 -13.33 3.62 -1.50
CA VAL A 207 -12.06 4.22 -1.93
C VAL A 207 -10.92 3.58 -1.14
N LYS A 208 -9.87 3.15 -1.84
CA LYS A 208 -8.66 2.55 -1.24
C LYS A 208 -7.59 3.62 -1.05
N ASP A 209 -7.20 3.89 0.19
CA ASP A 209 -6.29 4.98 0.57
C ASP A 209 -5.26 4.53 1.59
N LYS A 210 -4.06 5.13 1.53
CA LYS A 210 -3.06 5.11 2.61
C LYS A 210 -3.22 6.33 3.51
N ILE A 211 -3.15 7.52 2.92
CA ILE A 211 -3.38 8.80 3.62
C ILE A 211 -4.69 9.42 3.13
N PHE A 212 -5.50 9.90 4.06
CA PHE A 212 -6.80 10.50 3.77
C PHE A 212 -7.09 11.71 4.67
N LEU A 213 -8.16 12.44 4.37
CA LEU A 213 -8.77 13.34 5.35
C LEU A 213 -9.86 12.61 6.13
N LEU A 214 -10.12 13.02 7.37
CA LEU A 214 -11.28 12.50 8.10
C LEU A 214 -12.57 12.75 7.31
N ASP A 215 -13.48 11.79 7.36
CA ASP A 215 -14.89 12.03 7.02
C ASP A 215 -15.66 12.45 8.29
N VAL A 216 -16.98 12.53 8.17
CA VAL A 216 -17.86 12.81 9.31
C VAL A 216 -17.87 11.73 10.39
N LYS A 217 -17.58 10.44 10.11
CA LYS A 217 -17.46 9.37 11.14
C LYS A 217 -16.16 9.58 11.92
N GLY A 218 -15.05 9.79 11.22
CA GLY A 218 -13.76 10.07 11.85
C GLY A 218 -13.78 11.36 12.68
N LEU A 219 -14.49 12.40 12.25
CA LEU A 219 -14.67 13.63 13.03
C LEU A 219 -15.49 13.40 14.31
N ASP A 220 -16.56 12.61 14.23
CA ASP A 220 -17.41 12.25 15.37
C ASP A 220 -16.61 11.46 16.42
N ALA A 221 -15.84 10.44 16.00
CA ALA A 221 -14.96 9.68 16.89
C ALA A 221 -13.90 10.55 17.61
N VAL A 222 -13.31 11.55 16.93
CA VAL A 222 -12.40 12.52 17.56
C VAL A 222 -13.12 13.36 18.63
N HIS A 223 -14.42 13.63 18.45
CA HIS A 223 -15.23 14.37 19.41
C HIS A 223 -15.66 13.50 20.60
N GLU A 224 -16.09 12.25 20.37
CA GLU A 224 -16.42 11.28 21.42
C GLU A 224 -15.21 10.99 22.33
N ASN A 225 -14.01 10.87 21.76
CA ASN A 225 -12.75 10.73 22.51
C ASN A 225 -12.26 12.03 23.17
N GLY A 226 -13.10 13.08 23.23
CA GLY A 226 -12.77 14.41 23.77
C GLY A 226 -12.33 14.45 25.24
N ASP A 227 -12.69 13.45 26.06
CA ASP A 227 -12.20 13.35 27.46
C ASP A 227 -10.69 13.07 27.55
N VAL A 228 -10.12 12.41 26.54
CA VAL A 228 -8.69 12.08 26.44
C VAL A 228 -7.95 13.06 25.52
N LEU A 229 -8.58 13.41 24.40
CA LEU A 229 -7.98 14.30 23.40
C LEU A 229 -8.06 15.77 23.80
N GLY A 230 -9.04 16.14 24.62
CA GLY A 230 -9.47 17.50 24.90
C GLY A 230 -10.72 17.85 24.09
N GLN A 231 -11.76 18.36 24.75
CA GLN A 231 -13.11 18.59 24.19
C GLN A 231 -13.15 19.31 22.83
N TYR A 232 -12.19 20.20 22.57
CA TYR A 232 -12.10 21.01 21.35
C TYR A 232 -10.96 20.59 20.41
N TYR A 233 -10.31 19.43 20.63
CA TYR A 233 -9.18 18.95 19.82
C TYR A 233 -9.54 18.66 18.36
N TYR A 234 -10.82 18.38 18.09
CA TYR A 234 -11.35 18.28 16.73
C TYR A 234 -11.19 19.62 15.97
N ILE A 235 -11.17 20.77 16.64
CA ILE A 235 -10.94 22.06 15.99
C ILE A 235 -9.44 22.23 15.70
N GLY A 236 -9.07 22.26 14.42
CA GLY A 236 -7.68 22.31 14.00
C GLY A 236 -6.97 23.63 14.30
N LYS A 237 -5.66 23.56 14.58
CA LYS A 237 -4.74 24.70 14.60
C LYS A 237 -3.61 24.45 13.59
N PRO A 238 -3.05 25.48 12.93
CA PRO A 238 -1.95 25.30 11.99
C PRO A 238 -0.61 25.05 12.70
N THR A 239 0.30 24.34 12.04
CA THR A 239 1.73 24.35 12.39
C THR A 239 2.33 25.73 12.12
N ARG A 240 3.54 26.01 12.64
CA ARG A 240 4.28 27.23 12.27
C ARG A 240 4.57 27.25 10.77
N GLN A 241 4.95 26.11 10.21
CA GLN A 241 5.26 25.88 8.81
C GLN A 241 4.05 26.14 7.89
N CYS A 242 2.85 25.74 8.30
CA CYS A 242 1.60 26.05 7.61
C CYS A 242 1.35 27.56 7.49
N VAL A 243 1.67 28.33 8.53
CA VAL A 243 1.50 29.79 8.55
C VAL A 243 2.59 30.49 7.74
N ASP A 244 3.85 30.12 7.96
CA ASP A 244 5.01 30.76 7.33
C ASP A 244 5.13 30.39 5.83
N GLY A 245 4.57 29.25 5.41
CA GLY A 245 4.59 28.75 4.03
C GLY A 245 3.32 29.03 3.22
N SER A 246 2.36 29.82 3.73
CA SER A 246 1.15 30.15 2.96
C SER A 246 1.25 31.50 2.26
N GLU A 247 0.75 31.54 1.03
CA GLU A 247 0.58 32.76 0.23
C GLU A 247 -0.62 33.61 0.71
N TYR A 248 -1.47 33.06 1.59
CA TYR A 248 -2.60 33.76 2.18
C TYR A 248 -2.25 34.42 3.52
N GLU A 249 -1.67 35.62 3.44
CA GLU A 249 -1.27 36.39 4.62
C GLU A 249 -2.47 36.99 5.37
N THR A 250 -2.68 36.60 6.63
CA THR A 250 -3.64 37.26 7.52
C THR A 250 -3.31 37.06 8.99
N SER A 251 -3.56 38.09 9.82
CA SER A 251 -3.34 38.02 11.27
C SER A 251 -4.18 36.97 12.00
N PHE A 252 -5.18 36.37 11.34
CA PHE A 252 -5.99 35.27 11.87
C PHE A 252 -5.35 33.89 11.67
N LEU A 253 -4.49 33.73 10.66
CA LEU A 253 -3.71 32.52 10.42
C LEU A 253 -2.50 32.54 11.36
N SER A 254 -2.51 31.71 12.40
CA SER A 254 -1.53 31.74 13.49
C SER A 254 -1.50 30.40 14.23
N PRO A 255 -0.33 29.88 14.67
CA PRO A 255 -0.25 28.57 15.33
C PRO A 255 -1.03 28.46 16.65
N ASP A 256 -1.37 29.60 17.26
CA ASP A 256 -2.13 29.69 18.50
C ASP A 256 -3.65 29.74 18.29
N LYS A 257 -4.09 30.03 17.06
CA LYS A 257 -5.49 30.23 16.67
C LYS A 257 -6.05 28.99 15.97
N ASN A 258 -7.36 28.79 16.14
CA ASN A 258 -8.10 27.78 15.39
C ASN A 258 -8.20 28.20 13.93
N TRP A 259 -8.06 27.23 13.01
CA TRP A 259 -8.21 27.44 11.58
C TRP A 259 -9.17 26.41 10.99
N TYR A 260 -9.81 26.78 9.88
CA TYR A 260 -10.76 25.92 9.20
C TYR A 260 -10.05 24.91 8.29
N TYR A 261 -10.57 23.69 8.21
CA TYR A 261 -9.91 22.59 7.48
C TYR A 261 -10.91 21.65 6.80
N TRP A 262 -10.42 20.92 5.79
CA TRP A 262 -11.21 20.02 4.96
C TRP A 262 -11.54 18.68 5.64
N LEU A 263 -12.74 18.17 5.34
CA LEU A 263 -13.08 16.74 5.46
C LEU A 263 -13.11 16.11 4.06
N ARG A 264 -13.04 14.78 3.95
CA ARG A 264 -13.27 14.08 2.66
C ARG A 264 -14.75 13.89 2.29
N THR A 265 -15.67 14.38 3.12
CA THR A 265 -17.12 14.27 2.87
C THR A 265 -17.61 15.41 1.98
N PRO A 266 -18.39 15.15 0.91
CA PRO A 266 -19.05 16.20 0.13
C PRO A 266 -20.26 16.76 0.86
N ASP A 267 -20.69 17.97 0.48
CA ASP A 267 -22.04 18.44 0.81
C ASP A 267 -23.05 17.74 -0.11
N ALA A 268 -23.58 16.60 0.36
CA ALA A 268 -24.35 15.72 -0.51
C ALA A 268 -25.75 16.24 -0.87
N GLN A 269 -26.28 17.28 -0.21
CA GLN A 269 -27.63 17.79 -0.47
C GLN A 269 -27.65 18.98 -1.43
N THR A 270 -26.50 19.61 -1.69
CA THR A 270 -26.41 20.86 -2.46
C THR A 270 -25.82 20.63 -3.86
N ASP A 271 -24.71 21.28 -4.18
CA ASP A 271 -24.07 21.19 -5.49
C ASP A 271 -22.73 20.46 -5.43
N SER A 272 -22.36 19.88 -6.57
CA SER A 272 -21.24 18.97 -6.80
C SER A 272 -19.84 19.59 -6.69
N TYR A 273 -19.71 20.74 -6.04
CA TYR A 273 -18.47 21.48 -5.84
C TYR A 273 -18.33 22.00 -4.38
N PHE A 274 -19.28 21.67 -3.50
CA PHE A 274 -19.19 21.96 -2.07
C PHE A 274 -18.65 20.73 -1.29
N VAL A 275 -17.60 20.96 -0.51
CA VAL A 275 -16.94 19.98 0.35
C VAL A 275 -17.12 20.38 1.82
N ARG A 276 -17.29 19.40 2.71
CA ARG A 276 -17.50 19.61 4.14
C ARG A 276 -16.21 20.04 4.83
N THR A 277 -16.37 20.90 5.84
CA THR A 277 -15.27 21.59 6.53
C THR A 277 -15.59 21.78 8.00
N VAL A 278 -14.57 21.76 8.84
CA VAL A 278 -14.68 22.21 10.24
C VAL A 278 -14.20 23.66 10.30
N TYR A 279 -15.01 24.55 10.88
CA TYR A 279 -14.69 25.96 11.04
C TYR A 279 -13.94 26.23 12.35
N SER A 280 -13.35 27.43 12.47
CA SER A 280 -12.53 27.83 13.64
C SER A 280 -13.30 27.90 14.97
N ASP A 281 -14.63 27.94 14.93
CA ASP A 281 -15.55 27.88 16.07
C ASP A 281 -16.08 26.46 16.35
N GLY A 282 -15.71 25.48 15.51
CA GLY A 282 -16.13 24.09 15.61
C GLY A 282 -17.43 23.74 14.90
N ALA A 283 -18.07 24.67 14.18
CA ALA A 283 -19.20 24.37 13.31
C ALA A 283 -18.75 23.53 12.09
N VAL A 284 -19.62 22.64 11.59
CA VAL A 284 -19.35 21.86 10.38
C VAL A 284 -20.18 22.39 9.23
N LEU A 285 -19.50 23.06 8.29
CA LEU A 285 -20.07 23.79 7.17
C LEU A 285 -19.47 23.27 5.86
N SER A 286 -19.70 24.00 4.75
CA SER A 286 -19.22 23.62 3.42
C SER A 286 -18.52 24.79 2.74
N ALA A 287 -17.57 24.49 1.83
CA ALA A 287 -16.87 25.48 1.01
C ALA A 287 -16.60 24.93 -0.41
N PHE A 288 -16.34 25.82 -1.37
CA PHE A 288 -15.99 25.45 -2.75
C PHE A 288 -14.70 24.61 -2.79
N ALA A 289 -14.66 23.51 -3.51
CA ALA A 289 -13.50 22.61 -3.56
C ALA A 289 -12.18 23.33 -3.95
N LYS A 290 -12.23 24.32 -4.85
CA LYS A 290 -11.07 25.13 -5.25
C LYS A 290 -10.52 26.07 -4.17
N ASN A 291 -11.11 26.09 -2.98
CA ASN A 291 -10.81 27.07 -1.95
C ASN A 291 -9.50 26.76 -1.19
N SER A 292 -8.41 27.35 -1.66
CA SER A 292 -7.04 27.04 -1.22
C SER A 292 -6.59 27.69 0.09
N ILE A 293 -7.48 28.37 0.82
CA ILE A 293 -7.17 28.88 2.17
C ILE A 293 -7.59 27.91 3.29
N TYR A 294 -8.18 26.76 2.94
CA TYR A 294 -8.59 25.71 3.88
C TYR A 294 -7.43 24.76 4.24
N GLY A 295 -7.37 24.40 5.52
CA GLY A 295 -6.34 23.53 6.06
C GLY A 295 -6.42 22.08 5.60
N VAL A 296 -5.26 21.46 5.45
CA VAL A 296 -5.08 20.01 5.31
C VAL A 296 -4.65 19.41 6.65
N ARG A 297 -5.49 18.55 7.22
CA ARG A 297 -5.21 17.79 8.45
C ARG A 297 -5.30 16.29 8.12
N PRO A 298 -4.27 15.68 7.51
CA PRO A 298 -4.30 14.29 7.09
C PRO A 298 -4.40 13.32 8.27
N ALA A 299 -4.92 12.14 7.97
CA ALA A 299 -5.07 10.99 8.84
C ALA A 299 -4.72 9.69 8.09
N PHE A 300 -4.42 8.63 8.85
CA PHE A 300 -4.17 7.27 8.34
C PHE A 300 -4.42 6.22 9.43
N TYR A 301 -4.50 4.93 9.09
CA TYR A 301 -4.52 3.86 10.10
C TYR A 301 -3.12 3.26 10.29
N LEU A 302 -2.68 3.12 11.54
CA LEU A 302 -1.38 2.54 11.85
C LEU A 302 -1.37 1.04 11.54
N ASN A 303 -0.38 0.57 10.79
CA ASN A 303 -0.19 -0.83 10.49
C ASN A 303 0.57 -1.54 11.62
N LEU A 304 -0.19 -2.09 12.57
CA LEU A 304 0.36 -2.85 13.72
C LEU A 304 1.07 -4.16 13.33
N GLU A 305 0.93 -4.64 12.10
CA GLU A 305 1.61 -5.86 11.61
C GLU A 305 3.01 -5.57 11.06
N SER A 306 3.34 -4.31 10.76
CA SER A 306 4.63 -3.90 10.18
C SER A 306 5.43 -2.94 11.05
N VAL A 307 4.77 -2.20 11.97
CA VAL A 307 5.40 -1.15 12.77
C VAL A 307 6.07 -1.68 14.03
N SER A 308 7.29 -1.22 14.26
CA SER A 308 8.05 -1.38 15.50
C SER A 308 8.31 -0.01 16.12
N PHE A 309 8.11 0.13 17.43
CA PHE A 309 8.41 1.37 18.16
C PHE A 309 9.84 1.33 18.72
N THR A 310 10.68 2.31 18.33
CA THR A 310 12.13 2.28 18.58
C THR A 310 12.59 3.19 19.72
N ASP A 311 11.88 4.29 19.97
CA ASP A 311 12.09 5.22 21.09
C ASP A 311 10.75 5.90 21.46
N GLY A 312 10.75 6.67 22.54
CA GLY A 312 9.59 7.46 22.99
C GLY A 312 8.70 6.74 24.00
N ASN A 313 7.66 7.45 24.47
CA ASN A 313 6.68 6.94 25.43
C ASN A 313 5.23 7.33 25.11
N GLY A 314 4.96 7.76 23.87
CA GLY A 314 3.64 8.17 23.40
C GLY A 314 3.19 9.55 23.87
N THR A 315 3.96 10.29 24.66
CA THR A 315 3.57 11.67 25.05
C THR A 315 3.94 12.69 23.98
N GLN A 316 3.24 13.83 23.93
CA GLN A 316 3.53 14.89 22.94
C GLN A 316 4.99 15.40 22.97
N GLY A 317 5.67 15.31 24.11
CA GLY A 317 7.07 15.71 24.28
C GLY A 317 8.10 14.58 24.14
N ALA A 318 7.63 13.35 23.95
CA ALA A 318 8.44 12.15 23.67
C ALA A 318 7.57 11.15 22.88
N PRO A 319 7.16 11.51 21.64
CA PRO A 319 6.33 10.65 20.80
C PRO A 319 7.06 9.37 20.47
N PHE A 320 6.33 8.29 20.14
CA PHE A 320 7.01 7.09 19.66
C PHE A 320 7.65 7.33 18.29
N SER A 321 8.92 6.96 18.16
CA SER A 321 9.58 6.83 16.87
C SER A 321 9.24 5.47 16.26
N VAL A 322 8.88 5.47 14.97
CA VAL A 322 8.54 4.24 14.24
C VAL A 322 9.72 3.75 13.40
N SER A 323 9.88 2.44 13.31
CA SER A 323 10.55 1.76 12.20
C SER A 323 9.60 0.71 11.63
N ALA A 324 9.90 0.17 10.46
CA ALA A 324 9.31 -1.08 10.01
C ALA A 324 10.23 -2.24 10.38
N ASP A 325 9.68 -3.44 10.56
CA ASP A 325 10.52 -4.62 10.70
C ASP A 325 11.23 -4.91 9.37
N ALA A 326 12.56 -4.82 9.37
CA ALA A 326 13.46 -4.99 8.22
C ALA A 326 13.47 -6.42 7.61
N ALA A 327 12.51 -7.26 7.98
CA ALA A 327 12.20 -8.54 7.35
C ALA A 327 11.48 -8.38 5.99
N ASN A 328 10.83 -7.23 5.76
CA ASN A 328 10.07 -6.95 4.54
C ASN A 328 10.87 -6.05 3.58
N TRP A 329 11.67 -6.67 2.71
CA TRP A 329 12.44 -5.98 1.68
C TRP A 329 11.54 -5.56 0.49
N TYR A 330 11.14 -4.30 0.46
CA TYR A 330 10.46 -3.74 -0.71
C TYR A 330 11.35 -2.76 -1.46
N THR A 331 11.46 -2.96 -2.76
CA THR A 331 11.93 -1.94 -3.69
C THR A 331 10.74 -1.18 -4.26
N ASP A 332 10.67 0.13 -4.06
CA ASP A 332 9.70 0.96 -4.77
C ASP A 332 10.19 1.14 -6.23
N ILE A 333 9.56 0.49 -7.21
CA ILE A 333 9.97 0.57 -8.63
C ILE A 333 8.77 0.87 -9.54
N GLU A 334 8.68 2.08 -10.11
CA GLU A 334 7.70 2.33 -11.19
C GLU A 334 8.23 1.79 -12.53
N VAL A 335 7.42 1.02 -13.26
CA VAL A 335 7.76 0.52 -14.60
C VAL A 335 6.87 1.16 -15.66
N SER A 336 7.48 1.65 -16.73
CA SER A 336 6.82 2.16 -17.93
C SER A 336 7.38 1.49 -19.20
N ALA A 337 6.59 1.46 -20.26
CA ALA A 337 7.04 0.98 -21.56
C ALA A 337 6.47 1.83 -22.70
N GLU A 338 7.32 2.17 -23.65
CA GLU A 338 6.99 2.93 -24.85
C GLU A 338 7.45 2.15 -26.09
N THR A 339 6.55 1.90 -27.03
CA THR A 339 6.84 1.18 -28.28
C THR A 339 6.89 2.15 -29.44
N ASP A 340 8.00 2.18 -30.15
CA ASP A 340 8.13 2.87 -31.43
C ASP A 340 8.04 1.86 -32.60
N LYS A 341 8.38 2.30 -33.82
CA LYS A 341 8.27 1.45 -35.01
C LYS A 341 9.32 0.34 -35.07
N ASP A 342 10.49 0.58 -34.49
CA ASP A 342 11.70 -0.21 -34.67
C ASP A 342 12.19 -0.84 -33.34
N SER A 343 11.64 -0.45 -32.19
CA SER A 343 11.95 -0.99 -30.85
C SER A 343 10.83 -0.80 -29.79
N MET A 344 10.96 -1.49 -28.66
CA MET A 344 10.20 -1.21 -27.43
C MET A 344 11.19 -0.79 -26.32
N THR A 345 11.01 0.40 -25.75
CA THR A 345 11.81 0.85 -24.60
C THR A 345 11.03 0.60 -23.31
N VAL A 346 11.62 -0.15 -22.37
CA VAL A 346 11.07 -0.42 -21.04
C VAL A 346 11.92 0.28 -20.00
N THR A 347 11.33 1.17 -19.21
CA THR A 347 12.02 1.95 -18.17
C THR A 347 11.52 1.52 -16.80
N ALA A 348 12.46 1.25 -15.88
CA ALA A 348 12.18 1.03 -14.46
C ALA A 348 12.82 2.16 -13.63
N GLU A 349 12.03 2.85 -12.82
CA GLU A 349 12.47 3.89 -11.90
C GLU A 349 12.55 3.32 -10.48
N ILE A 350 13.75 2.89 -10.08
CA ILE A 350 14.03 2.27 -8.79
C ILE A 350 14.24 3.38 -7.77
N SER A 351 13.22 3.63 -6.96
CA SER A 351 13.16 4.79 -6.07
C SER A 351 13.90 4.57 -4.74
N ARG A 352 13.81 3.37 -4.15
CA ARG A 352 14.51 2.97 -2.91
C ARG A 352 14.72 1.46 -2.83
N TYR A 353 15.74 1.03 -2.08
CA TYR A 353 15.99 -0.37 -1.71
C TYR A 353 16.48 -0.46 -0.25
N SER A 354 15.85 -1.32 0.54
CA SER A 354 16.20 -1.60 1.94
C SER A 354 16.94 -2.94 2.09
N GLY A 355 18.22 -2.97 1.72
CA GLY A 355 19.06 -4.15 1.93
C GLY A 355 20.55 -3.83 2.13
N ASN A 356 21.27 -4.75 2.76
CA ASN A 356 22.72 -4.66 3.01
C ASN A 356 23.56 -4.95 1.73
N SER A 357 23.09 -4.53 0.56
CA SER A 357 23.74 -4.67 -0.75
C SER A 357 23.79 -3.29 -1.42
N GLU A 358 24.98 -2.88 -1.85
CA GLU A 358 25.19 -1.61 -2.58
C GLU A 358 24.80 -1.70 -4.06
N ASN A 359 24.35 -2.88 -4.52
CA ASN A 359 24.06 -3.17 -5.92
C ASN A 359 22.71 -3.87 -6.09
N ILE A 360 22.00 -3.52 -7.17
CA ILE A 360 20.82 -4.25 -7.66
C ILE A 360 21.12 -4.78 -9.06
N LEU A 361 20.80 -6.05 -9.28
CA LEU A 361 20.86 -6.73 -10.56
C LEU A 361 19.46 -6.71 -11.19
N VAL A 362 19.32 -6.07 -12.34
CA VAL A 362 18.04 -5.97 -13.07
C VAL A 362 18.15 -6.79 -14.35
N PHE A 363 17.23 -7.74 -14.53
CA PHE A 363 17.12 -8.53 -15.74
C PHE A 363 15.78 -8.27 -16.42
N ILE A 364 15.77 -8.29 -17.75
CA ILE A 364 14.55 -8.28 -18.54
C ILE A 364 14.61 -9.41 -19.58
N ALA A 365 13.49 -10.12 -19.74
CA ALA A 365 13.31 -11.11 -20.80
C ALA A 365 12.14 -10.68 -21.70
N ALA A 366 12.38 -10.63 -23.01
CA ALA A 366 11.38 -10.31 -24.03
C ALA A 366 10.86 -11.58 -24.69
N PHE A 367 9.56 -11.63 -25.00
CA PHE A 367 8.88 -12.78 -25.58
C PHE A 367 8.15 -12.39 -26.86
N ASP A 368 8.17 -13.26 -27.87
CA ASP A 368 7.32 -13.14 -29.07
C ASP A 368 5.85 -13.48 -28.78
N ALA A 369 4.99 -13.42 -29.79
CA ALA A 369 3.56 -13.68 -29.67
C ALA A 369 3.21 -15.15 -29.34
N ASP A 370 4.14 -16.09 -29.59
CA ASP A 370 4.00 -17.52 -29.26
C ASP A 370 4.53 -17.82 -27.84
N GLY A 371 5.00 -16.80 -27.10
CA GLY A 371 5.52 -16.92 -25.74
C GLY A 371 6.95 -17.44 -25.66
N LYS A 372 7.70 -17.41 -26.77
CA LYS A 372 9.11 -17.82 -26.80
C LYS A 372 10.01 -16.60 -26.53
N ILE A 373 11.06 -16.81 -25.73
CA ILE A 373 12.07 -15.78 -25.45
C ILE A 373 12.79 -15.40 -26.76
N ILE A 374 12.84 -14.09 -27.04
CA ILE A 374 13.53 -13.49 -28.18
C ILE A 374 14.73 -12.62 -27.79
N ASP A 375 14.74 -12.06 -26.59
CA ASP A 375 15.87 -11.29 -26.04
C ASP A 375 15.94 -11.41 -24.51
N VAL A 376 17.14 -11.30 -23.94
CA VAL A 376 17.39 -11.22 -22.50
C VAL A 376 18.51 -10.24 -22.24
N GLN A 377 18.24 -9.21 -21.44
CA GLN A 377 19.24 -8.19 -21.08
C GLN A 377 19.40 -8.14 -19.55
N GLN A 378 20.61 -7.79 -19.10
CA GLN A 378 20.94 -7.54 -17.71
C GLN A 378 21.60 -6.16 -17.61
N LYS A 379 21.28 -5.43 -16.53
CA LYS A 379 22.04 -4.25 -16.11
C LYS A 379 22.20 -4.23 -14.60
N ASN A 380 23.23 -3.54 -14.13
CA ASN A 380 23.54 -3.37 -12.72
C ASN A 380 23.28 -1.91 -12.34
N VAL A 381 22.68 -1.71 -11.18
CA VAL A 381 22.44 -0.42 -10.53
C VAL A 381 23.38 -0.39 -9.33
N THR A 382 24.28 0.59 -9.26
CA THR A 382 25.43 0.56 -8.34
C THR A 382 25.53 1.88 -7.58
N GLY A 383 25.44 1.82 -6.25
CA GLY A 383 25.46 3.02 -5.42
C GLY A 383 24.10 3.71 -5.26
N ALA A 384 23.01 2.97 -5.46
CA ALA A 384 21.66 3.37 -5.07
C ALA A 384 21.60 3.50 -3.54
N ALA A 385 22.03 4.66 -3.03
CA ALA A 385 21.87 5.02 -1.64
C ALA A 385 20.38 5.07 -1.30
N ALA A 386 20.05 4.81 -0.04
CA ALA A 386 18.73 5.16 0.47
C ALA A 386 18.45 6.63 0.11
N ASP A 387 17.30 6.85 -0.55
CA ASP A 387 16.75 8.16 -0.96
C ASP A 387 17.18 8.76 -2.31
N THR A 388 17.91 8.06 -3.18
CA THR A 388 18.09 8.48 -4.59
C THR A 388 17.44 7.52 -5.59
N ALA A 389 16.48 8.03 -6.37
CA ALA A 389 15.86 7.25 -7.44
C ALA A 389 16.80 7.09 -8.65
N GLU A 390 17.04 5.85 -9.06
CA GLU A 390 17.79 5.52 -10.28
C GLU A 390 16.85 5.01 -11.38
N SER A 391 16.97 5.58 -12.58
CA SER A 391 16.19 5.18 -13.75
C SER A 391 17.00 4.29 -14.68
N ILE A 392 16.45 3.13 -15.05
CA ILE A 392 17.11 2.14 -15.89
C ILE A 392 16.21 1.75 -17.07
N ALA A 393 16.67 2.04 -18.29
CA ALA A 393 15.94 1.75 -19.53
C ALA A 393 16.55 0.57 -20.29
N PHE A 394 15.71 -0.31 -20.83
CA PHE A 394 16.06 -1.43 -21.71
C PHE A 394 15.44 -1.20 -23.09
N THR A 395 16.14 -1.55 -24.16
CA THR A 395 15.63 -1.43 -25.54
C THR A 395 15.46 -2.82 -26.12
N LEU A 396 14.22 -3.28 -26.22
CA LEU A 396 13.82 -4.60 -26.69
C LEU A 396 13.46 -4.58 -28.19
N PRO A 397 13.47 -5.74 -28.87
CA PRO A 397 13.00 -5.86 -30.26
C PRO A 397 11.55 -5.40 -30.47
N SER A 398 11.23 -4.83 -31.64
CA SER A 398 9.87 -4.37 -31.99
C SER A 398 8.82 -5.49 -32.10
N ASP A 399 9.24 -6.75 -32.23
CA ASP A 399 8.37 -7.93 -32.22
C ASP A 399 8.13 -8.52 -30.81
N THR A 400 8.57 -7.82 -29.77
CA THR A 400 8.22 -8.12 -28.37
C THR A 400 6.72 -8.00 -28.14
N SER A 401 6.06 -9.11 -27.83
CA SER A 401 4.63 -9.16 -27.47
C SER A 401 4.40 -8.89 -25.99
N CYS A 402 5.33 -9.35 -25.14
CA CYS A 402 5.37 -9.08 -23.71
C CYS A 402 6.79 -9.23 -23.17
N TYR A 403 7.04 -8.72 -21.96
CA TYR A 403 8.32 -8.83 -21.27
C TYR A 403 8.13 -9.19 -19.80
N LYS A 404 9.20 -9.67 -19.16
CA LYS A 404 9.29 -9.86 -17.71
C LYS A 404 10.53 -9.15 -17.18
N LEU A 405 10.33 -8.29 -16.17
CA LEU A 405 11.40 -7.68 -15.39
C LEU A 405 11.61 -8.49 -14.10
N PHE A 406 12.85 -8.50 -13.63
CA PHE A 406 13.26 -9.18 -12.42
C PHE A 406 14.38 -8.39 -11.74
N PHE A 407 14.40 -8.39 -10.41
CA PHE A 407 15.34 -7.62 -9.59
C PHE A 407 15.97 -8.56 -8.56
N TRP A 408 17.27 -8.43 -8.31
CA TRP A 408 18.03 -9.23 -7.33
C TRP A 408 19.08 -8.38 -6.59
N ASP A 409 19.45 -8.79 -5.39
CA ASP A 409 20.61 -8.23 -4.67
C ASP A 409 21.95 -8.82 -5.16
N ASP A 410 23.07 -8.33 -4.62
CA ASP A 410 24.42 -8.81 -4.94
C ASP A 410 24.72 -10.27 -4.52
N LYS A 411 23.81 -10.90 -3.77
CA LYS A 411 23.86 -12.30 -3.32
C LYS A 411 22.84 -13.18 -4.04
N MET A 412 22.14 -12.66 -5.05
CA MET A 412 21.12 -13.34 -5.84
C MET A 412 19.85 -13.71 -5.04
N HIS A 413 19.49 -12.93 -4.01
CA HIS A 413 18.14 -12.94 -3.43
C HIS A 413 17.20 -12.05 -4.26
N PRO A 414 15.99 -12.51 -4.63
CA PRO A 414 15.07 -11.72 -5.44
C PRO A 414 14.52 -10.53 -4.65
N LEU A 415 14.54 -9.36 -5.27
CA LEU A 415 13.94 -8.13 -4.76
C LEU A 415 12.52 -8.00 -5.33
N TRP A 416 11.56 -7.72 -4.46
CA TRP A 416 10.15 -7.81 -4.79
C TRP A 416 9.57 -6.51 -5.36
N THR A 417 8.75 -6.65 -6.41
CA THR A 417 7.88 -5.58 -6.93
C THR A 417 6.57 -6.13 -7.47
N ASP A 418 5.47 -5.87 -6.79
CA ASP A 418 4.12 -6.31 -7.12
C ASP A 418 3.37 -5.37 -8.08
N LEU A 419 4.00 -4.94 -9.19
CA LEU A 419 3.35 -4.06 -10.16
C LEU A 419 2.77 -4.81 -11.36
N ASN A 420 1.53 -5.30 -11.17
CA ASN A 420 0.54 -5.68 -12.19
C ASN A 420 1.05 -6.49 -13.40
N GLY A 421 1.90 -7.48 -13.13
CA GLY A 421 2.32 -8.51 -14.09
C GLY A 421 2.23 -9.95 -13.55
N LYS A 422 1.44 -10.18 -12.47
CA LYS A 422 1.40 -11.42 -11.65
C LYS A 422 2.79 -11.94 -11.26
N PHE A 423 3.29 -11.49 -10.10
CA PHE A 423 4.19 -12.34 -9.34
C PHE A 423 3.37 -13.51 -8.80
N LYS A 424 3.58 -14.69 -9.37
CA LYS A 424 3.37 -15.92 -8.61
C LYS A 424 4.48 -15.96 -7.57
N TYR A 425 4.12 -15.98 -6.29
CA TYR A 425 5.11 -16.23 -5.25
C TYR A 425 5.47 -17.70 -5.39
N THR A 426 6.74 -18.08 -5.47
CA THR A 426 7.10 -19.49 -5.64
C THR A 426 7.96 -19.97 -4.47
N GLU A 427 7.34 -20.66 -3.52
CA GLU A 427 8.03 -21.22 -2.35
C GLU A 427 8.56 -22.62 -2.70
N LEU A 428 9.88 -22.80 -2.64
CA LEU A 428 10.51 -24.11 -2.79
C LEU A 428 10.31 -24.92 -1.52
N GLN A 429 9.62 -26.05 -1.64
CA GLN A 429 9.33 -26.97 -0.55
C GLN A 429 10.37 -28.11 -0.56
N ASP A 430 11.19 -28.20 0.49
CA ASP A 430 12.17 -29.28 0.71
C ASP A 430 11.45 -30.53 1.24
N VAL A 431 10.81 -31.28 0.33
CA VAL A 431 9.98 -32.45 0.67
C VAL A 431 10.25 -33.64 -0.24
N SER A 432 10.38 -34.81 0.37
CA SER A 432 10.55 -36.09 -0.34
C SER A 432 9.21 -36.57 -0.92
N PHE A 433 8.94 -36.24 -2.19
CA PHE A 433 7.75 -36.73 -2.91
C PHE A 433 8.15 -37.61 -4.10
N GLU A 434 8.09 -38.91 -3.90
CA GLU A 434 8.51 -39.92 -4.86
C GLU A 434 7.70 -41.21 -4.72
N SER A 435 7.80 -42.08 -5.72
CA SER A 435 7.29 -43.45 -5.60
C SER A 435 8.32 -44.37 -4.92
N GLU A 436 7.91 -45.61 -4.62
CA GLU A 436 8.90 -46.68 -4.55
C GLU A 436 9.66 -46.77 -5.90
N HIS A 437 10.92 -47.19 -5.89
CA HIS A 437 11.72 -47.38 -7.10
C HIS A 437 11.81 -48.85 -7.52
N ASP A 438 12.24 -49.09 -8.76
CA ASP A 438 12.36 -50.42 -9.36
C ASP A 438 11.06 -51.25 -9.31
N ILE A 439 9.92 -50.59 -9.57
CA ILE A 439 8.60 -51.24 -9.52
C ILE A 439 8.31 -52.03 -10.81
N SER A 440 7.61 -53.15 -10.68
CA SER A 440 7.02 -53.94 -11.78
C SER A 440 5.69 -54.57 -11.34
N GLY A 441 4.93 -55.12 -12.28
CA GLY A 441 3.66 -55.82 -12.01
C GLY A 441 2.44 -55.17 -12.68
N PHE A 442 1.26 -55.72 -12.38
CA PHE A 442 -0.02 -55.11 -12.74
C PHE A 442 -0.61 -54.43 -11.51
N PHE A 443 -0.60 -53.09 -11.50
CA PHE A 443 -1.11 -52.30 -10.38
C PHE A 443 -1.51 -50.89 -10.83
N MET A 444 -2.30 -50.23 -9.97
CA MET A 444 -2.52 -48.79 -10.03
C MET A 444 -2.32 -48.25 -8.60
N LYS A 445 -1.43 -47.27 -8.43
CA LYS A 445 -1.11 -46.68 -7.13
C LYS A 445 -0.98 -45.17 -7.29
N THR A 446 -1.65 -44.42 -6.41
CA THR A 446 -1.66 -42.96 -6.43
C THR A 446 -0.91 -42.44 -5.21
N TYR A 447 0.00 -41.51 -5.45
CA TYR A 447 0.78 -40.76 -4.46
C TYR A 447 0.22 -39.33 -4.43
N THR A 448 0.03 -38.77 -3.24
CA THR A 448 -0.56 -37.44 -3.06
C THR A 448 0.41 -36.57 -2.28
N TYR A 449 0.65 -35.37 -2.81
CA TYR A 449 1.28 -34.26 -2.10
C TYR A 449 0.22 -33.17 -1.93
N THR A 450 0.09 -32.63 -0.72
CA THR A 450 -0.78 -31.49 -0.41
C THR A 450 0.06 -30.48 0.34
N TYR A 451 -0.01 -29.22 -0.07
CA TYR A 451 0.52 -28.10 0.68
C TYR A 451 -0.53 -27.66 1.70
N ASP A 452 -0.14 -27.49 2.97
CA ASP A 452 -1.08 -27.20 4.08
C ASP A 452 -1.58 -25.74 4.11
N GLY A 453 -1.11 -24.88 3.21
CA GLY A 453 -1.59 -23.50 3.02
C GLY A 453 -2.48 -23.30 1.78
N GLU A 454 -2.95 -22.06 1.59
CA GLU A 454 -3.67 -21.64 0.38
C GLU A 454 -2.67 -21.29 -0.73
N CYS A 455 -2.89 -21.77 -1.96
CA CYS A 455 -2.07 -21.42 -3.13
C CYS A 455 -2.83 -21.62 -4.46
N ASP A 456 -2.50 -20.83 -5.48
CA ASP A 456 -3.07 -20.88 -6.85
C ASP A 456 -2.74 -22.22 -7.57
N SER A 457 -1.52 -22.75 -7.40
CA SER A 457 -1.04 -23.97 -8.07
C SER A 457 0.26 -24.51 -7.48
N ILE A 458 0.63 -25.75 -7.82
CA ILE A 458 1.95 -26.33 -7.51
C ILE A 458 2.66 -26.70 -8.82
N ASP A 459 3.91 -26.27 -8.97
CA ASP A 459 4.83 -26.77 -9.99
C ASP A 459 5.66 -27.93 -9.39
N ILE A 460 5.76 -29.05 -10.11
CA ILE A 460 6.67 -30.16 -9.77
C ILE A 460 7.71 -30.31 -10.86
N VAL A 461 8.99 -30.27 -10.48
CA VAL A 461 10.12 -30.66 -11.33
C VAL A 461 10.40 -32.15 -11.13
N PHE A 462 10.13 -32.94 -12.16
CA PHE A 462 10.38 -34.38 -12.14
C PHE A 462 11.83 -34.70 -12.48
N SER A 463 12.42 -35.63 -11.71
CA SER A 463 13.81 -36.04 -11.89
C SER A 463 14.06 -36.66 -13.27
N GLU A 464 15.28 -36.49 -13.79
CA GLU A 464 15.75 -37.08 -15.06
C GLU A 464 15.63 -38.62 -15.08
N ASP A 465 15.65 -39.26 -13.92
CA ASP A 465 15.47 -40.72 -13.79
C ASP A 465 14.00 -41.18 -13.87
N THR A 466 13.03 -40.25 -13.84
CA THR A 466 11.59 -40.54 -13.96
C THR A 466 11.29 -41.30 -15.26
N ASP A 467 10.91 -42.58 -15.13
CA ASP A 467 10.55 -43.49 -16.21
C ASP A 467 9.47 -44.45 -15.71
N PHE A 468 8.27 -44.38 -16.29
CA PHE A 468 7.21 -45.33 -15.96
C PHE A 468 6.19 -45.57 -17.08
N MET A 469 5.64 -46.79 -17.11
CA MET A 469 4.78 -47.26 -18.22
C MET A 469 3.61 -46.33 -18.54
N ARG A 470 2.92 -45.82 -17.50
CA ARG A 470 1.97 -44.71 -17.58
C ARG A 470 1.95 -43.93 -16.26
N ILE A 471 2.05 -42.61 -16.38
CA ILE A 471 1.90 -41.65 -15.29
C ILE A 471 0.71 -40.75 -15.61
N TYR A 472 -0.18 -40.58 -14.64
CA TYR A 472 -1.32 -39.65 -14.72
C TYR A 472 -1.19 -38.62 -13.61
N LEU A 473 -1.28 -37.34 -13.95
CA LEU A 473 -1.26 -36.24 -12.99
C LEU A 473 -2.67 -35.68 -12.82
N TYR A 474 -3.11 -35.50 -11.57
CA TYR A 474 -4.39 -34.90 -11.22
C TYR A 474 -4.21 -33.82 -10.15
N ASN A 475 -5.16 -32.89 -10.10
CA ASN A 475 -5.24 -31.83 -9.10
C ASN A 475 -6.08 -32.23 -7.86
N GLU A 476 -6.38 -31.25 -7.01
CA GLU A 476 -7.21 -31.40 -5.80
C GLU A 476 -8.63 -31.92 -6.09
N THR A 477 -9.30 -31.42 -7.13
CA THR A 477 -10.66 -31.81 -7.52
C THR A 477 -10.71 -33.20 -8.16
N GLY A 478 -9.57 -33.72 -8.62
CA GLY A 478 -9.46 -35.00 -9.32
C GLY A 478 -9.57 -34.86 -10.85
N ASP A 479 -9.51 -33.64 -11.36
CA ASP A 479 -9.38 -33.36 -12.79
C ASP A 479 -7.98 -33.77 -13.28
N LEU A 480 -7.93 -34.33 -14.48
CA LEU A 480 -6.70 -34.82 -15.08
C LEU A 480 -5.92 -33.67 -15.73
N VAL A 481 -4.73 -33.41 -15.21
CA VAL A 481 -3.78 -32.40 -15.72
C VAL A 481 -2.95 -32.95 -16.88
N GLY A 482 -2.47 -34.20 -16.80
CA GLY A 482 -1.59 -34.76 -17.83
C GLY A 482 -1.51 -36.29 -17.86
N LYS A 483 -1.11 -36.84 -19.01
CA LYS A 483 -0.81 -38.26 -19.25
C LYS A 483 0.56 -38.38 -19.88
N TYR A 484 1.41 -39.24 -19.32
CA TYR A 484 2.80 -39.43 -19.76
C TYR A 484 3.14 -40.92 -19.78
N ALA A 485 4.10 -41.34 -20.59
CA ALA A 485 4.61 -42.70 -20.64
C ALA A 485 6.13 -42.74 -20.81
N ASP A 486 6.75 -43.84 -20.38
CA ASP A 486 8.20 -44.03 -20.35
C ASP A 486 8.90 -42.77 -19.75
N LYS A 487 9.88 -42.18 -20.46
CA LYS A 487 10.60 -40.96 -20.04
C LYS A 487 9.93 -39.62 -20.43
N ASP A 488 8.67 -39.60 -20.83
CA ASP A 488 7.96 -38.37 -21.25
C ASP A 488 7.97 -37.24 -20.20
N LEU A 489 8.20 -37.57 -18.92
CA LEU A 489 8.15 -36.64 -17.79
C LEU A 489 9.54 -36.33 -17.19
N ALA A 490 10.60 -37.03 -17.62
CA ALA A 490 11.96 -36.82 -17.13
C ALA A 490 12.45 -35.37 -17.34
N GLY A 491 13.00 -34.75 -16.30
CA GLY A 491 13.55 -33.39 -16.33
C GLY A 491 12.52 -32.28 -16.55
N LYS A 492 11.20 -32.58 -16.51
CA LYS A 492 10.15 -31.60 -16.82
C LYS A 492 9.51 -31.02 -15.58
N THR A 493 9.26 -29.71 -15.64
CA THR A 493 8.32 -29.02 -14.75
C THR A 493 6.89 -29.18 -15.26
N VAL A 494 5.93 -29.47 -14.38
CA VAL A 494 4.49 -29.45 -14.69
C VAL A 494 3.75 -28.61 -13.65
N ASN A 495 2.86 -27.72 -14.11
CA ASN A 495 1.95 -26.95 -13.25
C ASN A 495 0.64 -27.72 -13.00
N ILE A 496 0.25 -27.81 -11.73
CA ILE A 496 -0.98 -28.44 -11.26
C ILE A 496 -1.79 -27.39 -10.48
N PRO A 497 -3.00 -27.00 -10.93
CA PRO A 497 -3.85 -26.04 -10.22
C PRO A 497 -4.28 -26.50 -8.82
N GLY A 498 -4.42 -25.56 -7.88
CA GLY A 498 -4.78 -25.83 -6.48
C GLY A 498 -3.61 -26.35 -5.63
N ASN A 499 -3.88 -26.66 -4.37
CA ASN A 499 -2.83 -26.98 -3.38
C ASN A 499 -2.46 -28.47 -3.27
N THR A 500 -2.99 -29.32 -4.15
CA THR A 500 -2.82 -30.77 -4.07
C THR A 500 -2.48 -31.38 -5.43
N VAL A 501 -1.40 -32.17 -5.46
CA VAL A 501 -0.95 -32.95 -6.62
C VAL A 501 -1.11 -34.44 -6.36
N LYS A 502 -1.70 -35.15 -7.32
CA LYS A 502 -1.87 -36.61 -7.27
C LYS A 502 -1.17 -37.25 -8.48
N VAL A 503 -0.13 -38.03 -8.21
CA VAL A 503 0.63 -38.79 -9.22
C VAL A 503 0.16 -40.24 -9.18
N SER A 504 -0.51 -40.70 -10.23
CA SER A 504 -0.99 -42.07 -10.33
C SER A 504 -0.17 -42.88 -11.35
N LEU A 505 0.51 -43.90 -10.85
CA LEU A 505 1.27 -44.86 -11.67
C LEU A 505 0.38 -46.05 -12.04
N MET A 506 0.40 -46.45 -13.31
CA MET A 506 -0.29 -47.66 -13.80
C MET A 506 0.69 -48.62 -14.48
N GLY A 507 1.07 -49.69 -13.78
CA GLY A 507 1.94 -50.74 -14.29
C GLY A 507 1.15 -51.85 -14.99
N TYR A 508 1.69 -52.40 -16.08
CA TYR A 508 1.13 -53.57 -16.78
C TYR A 508 2.20 -54.45 -17.40
N GLY A 509 2.89 -55.25 -16.58
CA GLY A 509 3.82 -56.27 -17.07
C GLY A 509 4.89 -56.61 -16.04
N SER A 510 5.90 -57.38 -16.45
CA SER A 510 7.03 -57.79 -15.59
C SER A 510 8.27 -56.90 -15.74
N THR A 511 8.19 -55.82 -16.52
CA THR A 511 9.34 -54.92 -16.75
C THR A 511 9.52 -53.99 -15.57
N VAL A 512 10.73 -53.94 -15.03
CA VAL A 512 11.13 -53.02 -13.96
C VAL A 512 11.26 -51.59 -14.50
N ARG A 513 10.83 -50.61 -13.71
CA ARG A 513 10.82 -49.18 -14.03
C ARG A 513 11.10 -48.33 -12.78
N TYR A 514 11.72 -47.18 -12.96
CA TYR A 514 12.12 -46.30 -11.86
C TYR A 514 10.92 -45.72 -11.09
N GLY A 515 9.81 -45.43 -11.77
CA GLY A 515 8.69 -44.70 -11.18
C GLY A 515 8.89 -43.19 -11.35
N PHE A 516 8.65 -42.40 -10.31
CA PHE A 516 8.87 -40.95 -10.33
C PHE A 516 9.55 -40.46 -9.06
N LYS A 517 10.23 -39.32 -9.18
CA LYS A 517 10.72 -38.51 -8.07
C LYS A 517 10.52 -37.04 -8.42
N ALA A 518 9.99 -36.23 -7.50
CA ALA A 518 10.15 -34.79 -7.56
C ALA A 518 11.56 -34.43 -7.07
N ASP A 519 12.31 -33.70 -7.89
CA ASP A 519 13.58 -33.10 -7.44
C ASP A 519 13.34 -31.74 -6.78
N GLU A 520 12.32 -31.00 -7.23
CA GLU A 520 11.90 -29.71 -6.67
C GLU A 520 10.37 -29.61 -6.68
N ILE A 521 9.77 -29.02 -5.63
CA ILE A 521 8.35 -28.69 -5.55
C ILE A 521 8.21 -27.20 -5.24
N TYR A 522 7.37 -26.53 -6.03
CA TYR A 522 7.26 -25.09 -6.07
C TYR A 522 5.79 -24.69 -5.86
N VAL A 523 5.49 -24.12 -4.69
CA VAL A 523 4.12 -23.68 -4.34
C VAL A 523 3.91 -22.28 -4.88
N ASN A 524 2.94 -22.12 -5.79
CA ASN A 524 2.63 -20.86 -6.46
C ASN A 524 1.38 -20.20 -5.89
N TYR A 525 1.51 -18.98 -5.39
CA TYR A 525 0.42 -18.14 -4.88
C TYR A 525 -0.04 -17.11 -5.92
#